data_AF-A0A0U5IJV9-F1
#
_entry.id   AF-A0A0U5IJV9-F1
#
_cell.length_a   1.000
_cell.length_b   1.000
_cell.length_c   1.000
_cell.angle_alpha   90.00
_cell.angle_beta   90.00
_cell.angle_gamma   90.00
#
_symmetry.space_group_name_H-M   'P 1'
#
loop_
_entity.id
_entity.type
_entity.pdbx_description
1 polymer ?
#
loop_
_entity_poly.entity_id
_entity_poly.type
_entity_poly.pdbx_seq_one_letter_code
_entity_poly.pdbx_strand_id
1 'polypeptide(L)' 'MKGKRGEARLGFRLTAAGEPVGQGAKTLILSGLRAYEPEALQGLVERYAGWKAAGLAGA' A
#
# COMPACT_ATOMS: atom_id res chain seq x y z
N MET A 1 -5.24 -3.73 -22.58
CA MET A 1 -4.38 -3.66 -21.38
C MET A 1 -3.04 -4.32 -21.71
N LYS A 2 -1.90 -3.63 -21.51
CA LYS A 2 -0.54 -4.22 -21.66
C LYS A 2 0.07 -4.37 -20.26
N GLY A 3 0.56 -5.57 -19.92
CA GLY A 3 1.20 -5.89 -18.63
C GLY A 3 0.64 -7.16 -17.97
N LYS A 4 1.40 -7.77 -17.05
CA LYS A 4 1.00 -9.02 -16.38
C LYS A 4 -0.14 -8.76 -15.38
N ARG A 5 -0.95 -9.80 -15.13
CA ARG A 5 -1.93 -9.84 -14.04
C ARG A 5 -1.33 -10.58 -12.86
N GLY A 6 -1.52 -10.07 -11.65
CA GLY A 6 -1.09 -10.70 -10.42
C GLY A 6 -2.20 -10.72 -9.39
N GLU A 7 -2.14 -11.67 -8.47
CA GLU A 7 -3.00 -11.71 -7.29
C GLU A 7 -2.15 -11.41 -6.06
N ALA A 8 -2.68 -10.57 -5.17
CA ALA A 8 -2.07 -10.29 -3.87
C ALA A 8 -3.11 -10.40 -2.77
N ARG A 9 -2.70 -10.93 -1.61
CA ARG A 9 -3.54 -10.99 -0.41
C ARG A 9 -2.93 -10.15 0.69
N LEU A 10 -3.64 -9.10 1.10
CA LEU A 10 -3.25 -8.23 2.20
C LEU A 10 -4.01 -8.61 3.46
N GLY A 11 -3.34 -9.22 4.43
CA GLY A 11 -3.88 -9.42 5.78
C GLY A 11 -3.61 -8.20 6.66
N PHE A 12 -4.59 -7.81 7.48
CA PHE A 12 -4.44 -6.70 8.42
C PHE A 12 -5.17 -6.97 9.74
N ARG A 13 -4.72 -6.30 10.80
CA ARG A 13 -5.33 -6.32 12.13
C ARG A 13 -5.78 -4.91 12.49
N LEU A 14 -6.98 -4.80 13.04
CA LEU A 14 -7.53 -3.55 13.55
C LEU A 14 -7.30 -3.50 15.06
N THR A 15 -6.74 -2.40 15.54
CA THR A 15 -6.48 -2.17 16.95
C THR A 15 -7.18 -0.89 17.42
N ALA A 16 -7.78 -0.91 18.61
CA ALA A 16 -8.31 0.26 19.29
C ALA A 16 -7.67 0.37 20.67
N ALA A 17 -7.08 1.52 20.99
CA ALA A 17 -6.32 1.71 22.23
C ALA A 17 -5.22 0.64 22.48
N GLY A 18 -4.59 0.16 21.41
CA GLY A 18 -3.57 -0.90 21.47
C GLY A 18 -4.13 -2.32 21.48
N GLU A 19 -5.44 -2.49 21.71
CA GLU A 19 -6.08 -3.79 21.80
C GLU A 19 -6.63 -4.25 20.44
N PRO A 20 -6.43 -5.54 20.06
CA PRO A 20 -6.95 -6.06 18.81
C PRO A 20 -8.48 -6.19 18.85
N VAL A 21 -9.16 -5.45 17.98
CA VAL A 21 -10.64 -5.47 17.87
C VAL A 21 -11.13 -6.22 16.63
N GLY A 22 -10.22 -6.61 15.73
CA GLY A 22 -10.58 -7.39 14.55
C GLY A 22 -9.40 -7.71 13.65
N GLN A 23 -9.67 -8.58 12.67
CA GLN A 23 -8.73 -8.93 11.62
C GLN A 23 -9.46 -9.06 10.29
N GLY A 24 -8.77 -8.74 9.21
CA GLY A 24 -9.32 -8.77 7.87
C GLY A 24 -8.29 -9.19 6.85
N ALA A 25 -8.77 -9.56 5.67
CA ALA A 25 -7.93 -9.78 4.51
C ALA A 25 -8.59 -9.17 3.29
N LYS A 26 -7.77 -8.60 2.41
CA LYS A 26 -8.21 -8.08 1.12
C LYS A 26 -7.45 -8.79 0.00
N THR A 27 -8.17 -9.50 -0.85
CA THR A 27 -7.62 -10.02 -2.11
C THR A 27 -7.67 -8.90 -3.15
N LEU A 28 -6.54 -8.68 -3.82
CA LEU A 28 -6.32 -7.63 -4.80
C LEU A 28 -5.90 -8.27 -6.11
N ILE A 29 -6.57 -7.89 -7.19
CA ILE A 29 -6.17 -8.26 -8.55
C ILE A 29 -5.41 -7.08 -9.14
N LEU A 30 -4.13 -7.29 -9.38
CA LEU A 30 -3.22 -6.33 -9.96
C LEU A 30 -3.23 -6.49 -11.47
N SER A 31 -3.39 -5.38 -12.18
CA SER A 31 -3.36 -5.32 -13.64
C SER A 31 -2.30 -4.33 -14.11
N GLY A 32 -1.66 -4.61 -15.24
CA GLY A 32 -0.66 -3.70 -15.79
C GLY A 32 0.68 -3.75 -15.06
N LEU A 33 1.02 -4.89 -14.44
CA LEU A 33 2.33 -5.09 -13.83
C LEU A 33 3.43 -4.94 -14.89
N ARG A 34 4.47 -4.19 -14.56
CA ARG A 34 5.64 -3.91 -15.39
C ARG A 34 6.91 -4.38 -14.69
N ALA A 35 8.02 -4.36 -15.43
CA ALA A 35 9.34 -4.61 -14.84
C ALA A 35 9.61 -3.59 -13.72
N TYR A 36 10.40 -4.02 -12.75
CA TYR A 36 10.80 -3.16 -11.64
C TYR A 36 11.74 -2.06 -12.16
N GLU A 37 11.40 -0.80 -11.88
CA GLU A 37 12.19 0.39 -12.21
C GLU A 37 12.53 1.12 -10.90
N PRO A 38 13.79 1.03 -10.41
CA PRO A 38 14.18 1.54 -9.09
C PRO A 38 13.90 3.03 -8.91
N GLU A 39 14.23 3.87 -9.89
CA GLU A 39 14.10 5.32 -9.81
C GLU A 39 12.63 5.73 -9.77
N ALA A 40 11.80 5.06 -10.57
CA ALA A 40 10.36 5.29 -10.57
C ALA A 40 9.71 4.87 -9.26
N LEU A 41 10.14 3.74 -8.67
CA LEU A 41 9.64 3.29 -7.36
C LEU A 41 10.10 4.23 -6.24
N GLN A 42 11.36 4.64 -6.25
CA GLN A 42 11.91 5.56 -5.24
C GLN A 42 11.13 6.89 -5.23
N GLY A 43 10.89 7.48 -6.41
CA GLY A 43 10.08 8.69 -6.50
C GLY A 43 8.63 8.50 -6.02
N LEU A 44 8.05 7.30 -6.17
CA LEU A 44 6.74 6.98 -5.59
C LEU A 44 6.77 6.94 -4.06
N VAL A 45 7.79 6.31 -3.48
CA VAL A 45 7.99 6.21 -2.03
C VAL A 45 8.13 7.60 -1.41
N GLU A 46 8.97 8.45 -2.00
CA GLU A 46 9.21 9.82 -1.49
C GLU A 46 7.93 10.67 -1.48
N ARG A 47 7.14 10.62 -2.57
CA ARG A 47 5.85 11.33 -2.63
C ARG A 47 4.89 10.84 -1.55
N TYR A 48 4.78 9.53 -1.37
CA TYR A 48 3.91 8.96 -0.35
C TYR A 48 4.37 9.33 1.07
N ALA A 49 5.67 9.29 1.34
CA ALA A 49 6.24 9.71 2.61
C ALA A 49 5.92 11.17 2.92
N GLY A 50 6.00 12.06 1.92
CA GLY A 50 5.60 13.45 2.05
C GLY A 50 4.12 13.62 2.41
N TRP A 51 3.20 12.91 1.73
CA TRP A 51 1.77 12.94 2.06
C TRP A 51 1.47 12.40 3.46
N LYS A 52 2.12 11.30 3.85
CA LYS A 52 1.97 10.73 5.19
C LYS A 52 2.42 11.73 6.26
N ALA A 53 3.56 12.37 6.07
CA ALA A 53 4.07 13.38 7.00
C ALA A 53 3.09 14.57 7.11
N ALA A 54 2.57 15.06 5.98
CA ALA A 54 1.59 16.15 5.98
C ALA A 54 0.28 15.77 6.69
N GLY A 55 -0.23 14.56 6.47
CA GLY A 55 -1.43 14.06 7.15
C GLY A 55 -1.25 13.87 8.66
N LEU A 56 -0.04 13.49 9.11
CA LEU A 56 0.30 13.39 10.53
C LEU A 56 0.54 14.75 11.20
N ALA A 57 1.00 15.75 10.44
CA ALA A 57 1.20 17.10 10.95
C ALA A 57 -0.12 17.90 11.12
N GLY A 58 -1.20 17.45 10.46
CA GLY A 58 -2.53 18.05 10.55
C GLY A 58 -3.51 17.34 11.49
N ALA A 59 -3.04 16.36 12.28
CA ALA A 59 -3.80 15.60 13.28
C ALA A 59 -3.27 15.90 14.69
#